data_AF-A0AAN9GWB1-F1
#
_entry.id   AF-A0AAN9GWB1-F1
#
_cell.length_a   1.000
_cell.length_b   1.000
_cell.length_c   1.000
_cell.angle_alpha   90.00
_cell.angle_beta   90.00
_cell.angle_gamma   90.00
#
_symmetry.space_group_name_H-M   'P 1'
#
loop_
_entity.id
_entity.type
_entity.pdbx_description
1 polymer ?
#
loop_
_entity_poly.entity_id
_entity_poly.type
_entity_poly.pdbx_seq_one_letter_code
_entity_poly.pdbx_strand_id
1 'polypeptide(L)'
;MKPFENFKEPQPPRARVLLWADLKHSDMEEIEKTNSIHEIQRILCRALLVSDVPQPKQGVLLELYTNLVLFCRERHFNREQTSVLISIIKNVHQFNTETPLNNTDHCLTYCSELLLCHSVRRPPFSVDLFSSEQMTQILYHFINTYMRHYFLYKYIFTPEVQLDISLSYIGIPEGDTNIEETAQSESTADGEKETERKTEMDGEVQQSAALPEMKTTETDSPNQGSSSKSELRSIVQKEVRDEVMRLTDQLQQRLQDSADQLNDTISKLEAKIQVKK
;
A
#
# COMPACT_ATOMS: atom_id res chain seq x y z
N MET A 1 -20.20 25.76 -5.17
CA MET A 1 -19.04 25.21 -5.92
C MET A 1 -18.78 23.80 -5.43
N LYS A 2 -18.37 22.87 -6.30
CA LYS A 2 -17.84 21.56 -5.88
C LYS A 2 -16.32 21.72 -5.68
N PRO A 3 -15.73 21.42 -4.51
CA PRO A 3 -14.30 21.68 -4.28
C PRO A 3 -13.32 20.78 -5.05
N PHE A 4 -13.80 19.72 -5.72
CA PHE A 4 -12.98 18.57 -6.11
C PHE A 4 -12.94 18.25 -7.63
N GLU A 5 -13.51 19.09 -8.49
CA GLU A 5 -13.61 18.82 -9.94
C GLU A 5 -12.32 19.11 -10.74
N ASN A 6 -11.17 19.28 -10.09
CA ASN A 6 -9.87 19.58 -10.73
C ASN A 6 -8.72 18.64 -10.31
N PHE A 7 -9.01 17.43 -9.84
CA PHE A 7 -7.99 16.39 -9.77
C PHE A 7 -7.62 15.93 -11.19
N LYS A 8 -6.49 16.44 -11.69
CA LYS A 8 -5.97 16.08 -13.01
C LYS A 8 -5.34 14.68 -12.94
N GLU A 9 -6.09 13.68 -13.39
CA GLU A 9 -5.63 12.29 -13.44
C GLU A 9 -4.29 12.15 -14.19
N PRO A 10 -3.34 11.38 -13.66
CA PRO A 10 -2.00 11.22 -14.23
C PRO A 10 -2.09 10.49 -15.58
N GLN A 11 -2.01 11.25 -16.67
CA GLN A 11 -2.05 10.72 -18.02
C GLN A 11 -0.76 9.96 -18.34
N PRO A 12 -0.83 8.78 -18.97
CA PRO A 12 0.37 8.02 -19.33
C PRO A 12 1.27 8.81 -20.29
N PRO A 13 2.61 8.72 -20.17
CA PRO A 13 3.52 9.29 -21.16
C PRO A 13 3.26 8.71 -22.55
N ARG A 14 3.50 9.50 -23.61
CA ARG A 14 3.38 8.97 -24.97
C ARG A 14 4.40 7.86 -25.21
N ALA A 15 3.94 6.70 -25.69
CA ALA A 15 4.81 5.60 -26.10
C ALA A 15 5.85 6.06 -27.15
N ARG A 16 7.09 5.57 -27.00
CA ARG A 16 8.25 5.88 -27.83
C ARG A 16 9.11 4.63 -27.98
N VAL A 17 9.99 4.62 -28.98
CA VAL A 17 11.01 3.58 -29.14
C VAL A 17 12.04 3.68 -28.01
N LEU A 18 12.28 2.57 -27.31
CA LEU A 18 13.17 2.45 -26.13
C LEU A 18 14.43 1.60 -26.39
N LEU A 19 14.78 1.38 -27.66
CA LEU A 19 15.93 0.57 -28.05
C LEU A 19 17.25 1.19 -27.53
N TRP A 20 17.95 0.45 -26.65
CA TRP A 20 19.15 0.88 -25.93
C TRP A 20 18.96 2.13 -25.03
N ALA A 21 17.74 2.39 -24.57
CA ALA A 21 17.44 3.58 -23.76
C ALA A 21 18.06 3.54 -22.35
N ASP A 22 17.91 2.40 -21.65
CA ASP A 22 18.39 2.22 -20.27
C ASP A 22 19.62 1.29 -20.17
N LEU A 23 19.59 0.15 -20.86
CA LEU A 23 20.72 -0.79 -20.96
C LEU A 23 21.46 -0.58 -22.28
N LYS A 24 22.79 -0.48 -22.25
CA LYS A 24 23.61 -0.34 -23.45
C LYS A 24 23.96 -1.71 -24.01
N HIS A 25 24.42 -1.74 -25.26
CA HIS A 25 24.89 -2.97 -25.91
C HIS A 25 25.97 -3.69 -25.10
N SER A 26 26.89 -2.95 -24.46
CA SER A 26 27.93 -3.52 -23.59
C SER A 26 27.36 -4.23 -22.36
N ASP A 27 26.38 -3.63 -21.69
CA ASP A 27 25.75 -4.22 -20.50
C ASP A 27 25.00 -5.51 -20.86
N MET A 28 24.28 -5.50 -21.99
CA MET A 28 23.61 -6.70 -22.49
C MET A 28 24.58 -7.79 -22.94
N GLU A 29 25.73 -7.44 -23.50
CA GLU A 29 26.76 -8.40 -23.92
C GLU A 29 27.49 -9.04 -22.71
N GLU A 30 27.68 -8.29 -21.62
CA GLU A 30 28.13 -8.84 -20.33
C GLU A 30 27.08 -9.79 -19.70
N ILE A 31 25.80 -9.41 -19.77
CA ILE A 31 24.68 -10.25 -19.31
C ILE A 31 24.61 -11.56 -20.13
N GLU A 32 24.60 -11.48 -21.46
CA GLU A 32 24.45 -12.63 -22.37
C GLU A 32 25.56 -13.68 -22.19
N LYS A 33 26.80 -13.24 -21.92
CA LYS A 33 27.95 -14.13 -21.63
C LYS A 33 27.87 -14.84 -20.28
N THR A 34 26.95 -14.46 -19.40
CA THR A 34 26.99 -14.81 -17.98
C THR A 34 25.76 -15.59 -17.52
N ASN A 35 26.00 -16.70 -16.82
CA ASN A 35 24.95 -17.57 -16.26
C ASN A 35 24.78 -17.45 -14.73
N SER A 36 25.59 -16.64 -14.04
CA SER A 36 25.46 -16.40 -12.61
C SER A 36 24.44 -15.31 -12.32
N ILE A 37 23.44 -15.62 -11.49
CA ILE A 37 22.40 -14.67 -11.06
C ILE A 37 23.02 -13.45 -10.37
N HIS A 38 24.01 -13.63 -9.50
CA HIS A 38 24.68 -12.53 -8.78
C HIS A 38 25.42 -11.57 -9.70
N GLU A 39 25.93 -12.06 -10.84
CA GLU A 39 26.67 -11.24 -11.79
C GLU A 39 25.72 -10.51 -12.75
N ILE A 40 24.59 -11.12 -13.13
CA ILE A 40 23.46 -10.43 -13.76
C ILE A 40 22.97 -9.29 -12.85
N GLN A 41 22.79 -9.57 -11.55
CA GLN A 41 22.45 -8.56 -10.52
C GLN A 41 23.51 -7.45 -10.45
N ARG A 42 24.81 -7.77 -10.49
CA ARG A 42 25.89 -6.77 -10.49
C ARG A 42 25.81 -5.83 -11.70
N ILE A 43 25.57 -6.37 -12.89
CA ILE A 43 25.48 -5.57 -14.13
C ILE A 43 24.19 -4.74 -14.17
N LEU A 44 23.03 -5.33 -13.82
CA LEU A 44 21.75 -4.61 -13.76
C LEU A 44 21.80 -3.47 -12.72
N CYS A 45 22.42 -3.70 -11.56
CA CYS A 45 22.62 -2.66 -10.55
C CYS A 45 23.47 -1.50 -11.10
N ARG A 46 24.62 -1.81 -11.74
CA ARG A 46 25.52 -0.84 -12.38
C ARG A 46 24.83 0.01 -13.46
N ALA A 47 23.90 -0.57 -14.22
CA ALA A 47 23.30 0.07 -15.39
C ALA A 47 21.97 0.79 -15.09
N LEU A 48 21.14 0.25 -14.19
CA LEU A 48 19.74 0.67 -14.02
C LEU A 48 19.45 1.41 -12.72
N LEU A 49 20.26 1.22 -11.67
CA LEU A 49 19.97 1.72 -10.32
C LEU A 49 20.87 2.92 -9.98
N VAL A 50 20.23 4.04 -9.65
CA VAL A 50 20.92 5.25 -9.16
C VAL A 50 21.18 5.09 -7.65
N SER A 51 22.32 5.61 -7.20
CA SER A 51 22.83 5.43 -5.83
C SER A 51 21.91 6.00 -4.73
N ASP A 52 21.03 6.94 -5.06
CA ASP A 52 20.14 7.63 -4.10
C ASP A 52 18.93 6.80 -3.65
N VAL A 53 18.66 5.65 -4.29
CA VAL A 53 17.55 4.76 -3.90
C VAL A 53 17.95 3.97 -2.64
N PRO A 54 17.15 3.91 -1.57
CA PRO A 54 17.49 3.13 -0.38
C PRO A 54 17.70 1.65 -0.68
N GLN A 55 18.73 1.03 -0.08
CA GLN A 55 19.11 -0.38 -0.29
C GLN A 55 17.94 -1.40 -0.32
N PRO A 56 16.96 -1.41 0.61
CA PRO A 56 15.83 -2.35 0.52
C PRO A 56 14.95 -2.13 -0.72
N LYS A 57 14.78 -0.87 -1.17
CA LYS A 57 14.05 -0.53 -2.40
C LYS A 57 14.86 -0.90 -3.65
N GLN A 58 16.19 -0.75 -3.61
CA GLN A 58 17.09 -1.24 -4.68
C GLN A 58 16.97 -2.75 -4.86
N GLY A 59 16.94 -3.53 -3.77
CA GLY A 59 16.81 -5.00 -3.83
C GLY A 59 15.57 -5.46 -4.59
N VAL A 60 14.40 -4.86 -4.29
CA VAL A 60 13.12 -5.20 -4.94
C VAL A 60 13.11 -4.84 -6.43
N LEU A 61 13.71 -3.71 -6.83
CA LEU A 61 13.89 -3.38 -8.26
C LEU A 61 14.86 -4.36 -8.94
N LEU A 62 15.95 -4.72 -8.27
CA LEU A 62 16.96 -5.59 -8.82
C LEU A 62 16.44 -7.01 -9.04
N GLU A 63 15.60 -7.51 -8.12
CA GLU A 63 14.87 -8.77 -8.27
C GLU A 63 13.90 -8.72 -9.46
N LEU A 64 13.10 -7.65 -9.60
CA LEU A 64 12.20 -7.45 -10.74
C LEU A 64 12.96 -7.50 -12.08
N TYR A 65 14.06 -6.75 -12.22
CA TYR A 65 14.85 -6.75 -13.45
C TYR A 65 15.59 -8.08 -13.69
N THR A 66 16.04 -8.76 -12.63
CA THR A 66 16.70 -10.07 -12.74
C THR A 66 15.71 -11.14 -13.23
N ASN A 67 14.52 -11.20 -12.64
CA ASN A 67 13.45 -12.11 -13.06
C ASN A 67 13.03 -11.86 -14.52
N LEU A 68 13.05 -10.60 -14.95
CA LEU A 68 12.76 -10.23 -16.34
C LEU A 68 13.85 -10.69 -17.32
N VAL A 69 15.14 -10.63 -16.95
CA VAL A 69 16.24 -11.22 -17.72
C VAL A 69 16.11 -12.75 -17.79
N LEU A 70 15.75 -13.41 -16.69
CA LEU A 70 15.55 -14.87 -16.67
C LEU A 70 14.40 -15.29 -17.59
N PHE A 71 13.25 -14.59 -17.52
CA PHE A 71 12.14 -14.80 -18.45
C PHE A 71 12.54 -14.61 -19.92
N CYS A 72 13.34 -13.58 -20.24
CA CYS A 72 13.84 -13.38 -21.61
C CYS A 72 14.70 -14.56 -22.10
N ARG A 73 15.51 -15.17 -21.22
CA ARG A 73 16.31 -16.36 -21.54
C ARG A 73 15.45 -17.61 -21.75
N GLU A 74 14.46 -17.84 -20.89
CA GLU A 74 13.48 -18.94 -21.01
C GLU A 74 12.68 -18.87 -22.31
N ARG A 75 12.46 -17.66 -22.84
CA ARG A 75 11.76 -17.41 -24.10
C ARG A 75 12.68 -17.18 -25.31
N HIS A 76 13.99 -17.36 -25.12
CA HIS A 76 15.03 -17.16 -26.15
C HIS A 76 14.93 -15.80 -26.87
N PHE A 77 14.58 -14.74 -26.13
CA PHE A 77 14.56 -13.38 -26.66
C PHE A 77 16.00 -12.91 -26.91
N ASN A 78 16.18 -12.11 -27.95
CA ASN A 78 17.49 -11.53 -28.26
C ASN A 78 17.84 -10.38 -27.30
N ARG A 79 19.09 -9.94 -27.34
CA ARG A 79 19.63 -8.83 -26.52
C ARG A 79 18.89 -7.50 -26.67
N GLU A 80 18.39 -7.19 -27.88
CA GLU A 80 17.69 -5.94 -28.19
C GLU A 80 16.26 -5.97 -27.62
N GLN A 81 15.55 -7.08 -27.81
CA GLN A 81 14.28 -7.41 -27.17
C GLN A 81 14.37 -7.36 -25.64
N THR A 82 15.44 -7.93 -25.06
CA THR A 82 15.66 -7.95 -23.62
C THR A 82 15.90 -6.54 -23.06
N SER A 83 16.78 -5.74 -23.70
CA SER A 83 17.02 -4.33 -23.34
C SER A 83 15.73 -3.49 -23.42
N VAL A 84 14.96 -3.65 -24.50
CA VAL A 84 13.68 -2.93 -24.68
C VAL A 84 12.66 -3.35 -23.64
N LEU A 85 12.49 -4.65 -23.36
CA LEU A 85 11.50 -5.10 -22.38
C LEU A 85 11.81 -4.59 -20.98
N ILE A 86 13.08 -4.58 -20.57
CA ILE A 86 13.50 -4.00 -19.29
C ILE A 86 13.21 -2.49 -19.24
N SER A 87 13.48 -1.78 -20.34
CA SER A 87 13.15 -0.35 -20.47
C SER A 87 11.63 -0.10 -20.39
N ILE A 88 10.80 -0.94 -21.03
CA ILE A 88 9.32 -0.87 -20.96
C ILE A 88 8.86 -1.05 -19.51
N ILE A 89 9.29 -2.09 -18.81
CA ILE A 89 8.88 -2.36 -17.43
C ILE A 89 9.39 -1.28 -16.47
N LYS A 90 10.59 -0.72 -16.68
CA LYS A 90 11.09 0.44 -15.92
C LYS A 90 10.22 1.68 -16.11
N ASN A 91 9.85 2.03 -17.35
CA ASN A 91 9.00 3.18 -17.65
C ASN A 91 7.59 3.01 -17.05
N VAL A 92 7.00 1.81 -17.16
CA VAL A 92 5.69 1.50 -16.55
C VAL A 92 5.76 1.53 -15.01
N HIS A 93 6.86 1.04 -14.41
CA HIS A 93 7.05 1.13 -12.96
C HIS A 93 7.18 2.59 -12.50
N GLN A 94 7.94 3.42 -13.21
CA GLN A 94 8.07 4.85 -12.88
C GLN A 94 6.70 5.56 -12.93
N PHE A 95 5.94 5.37 -14.01
CA PHE A 95 4.60 5.94 -14.14
C PHE A 95 3.60 5.42 -13.07
N ASN A 96 3.76 4.18 -12.60
CA ASN A 96 2.99 3.67 -11.46
C ASN A 96 3.29 4.46 -10.17
N THR A 97 4.56 4.76 -9.89
CA THR A 97 5.02 5.29 -8.61
C THR A 97 5.09 6.82 -8.55
N GLU A 98 4.99 7.50 -9.69
CA GLU A 98 4.77 8.95 -9.83
C GLU A 98 3.47 9.46 -9.17
N THR A 99 2.56 8.57 -8.75
CA THR A 99 1.27 8.95 -8.16
C THR A 99 0.80 7.98 -7.07
N PRO A 100 0.24 8.47 -5.93
CA PRO A 100 -0.44 7.63 -4.96
C PRO A 100 -1.81 7.14 -5.43
N LEU A 101 -2.39 7.78 -6.47
CA LEU A 101 -3.71 7.42 -6.99
C LEU A 101 -3.65 6.08 -7.74
N ASN A 102 -4.76 5.36 -7.74
CA ASN A 102 -4.85 4.09 -8.44
C ASN A 102 -4.81 4.30 -9.97
N ASN A 103 -3.78 3.79 -10.65
CA ASN A 103 -3.58 3.93 -12.10
C ASN A 103 -3.36 2.59 -12.81
N THR A 104 -3.84 1.47 -12.24
CA THR A 104 -3.76 0.09 -12.78
C THR A 104 -4.06 0.01 -14.28
N ASP A 105 -5.18 0.57 -14.73
CA ASP A 105 -5.64 0.48 -16.12
C ASP A 105 -4.77 1.35 -17.05
N HIS A 106 -4.30 2.51 -16.58
CA HIS A 106 -3.34 3.32 -17.32
C HIS A 106 -1.98 2.63 -17.43
N CYS A 107 -1.50 1.95 -16.39
CA CYS A 107 -0.27 1.17 -16.41
C CYS A 107 -0.34 -0.01 -17.40
N LEU A 108 -1.47 -0.72 -17.43
CA LEU A 108 -1.73 -1.80 -18.40
C LEU A 108 -1.85 -1.28 -19.83
N THR A 109 -2.53 -0.15 -20.03
CA THR A 109 -2.68 0.52 -21.33
C THR A 109 -1.32 1.00 -21.84
N TYR A 110 -0.55 1.70 -21.00
CA TYR A 110 0.78 2.21 -21.33
C TYR A 110 1.78 1.09 -21.66
N CYS A 111 1.75 -0.02 -20.91
CA CYS A 111 2.51 -1.23 -21.23
C CYS A 111 2.12 -1.78 -22.62
N SER A 112 0.82 -1.84 -22.92
CA SER A 112 0.30 -2.32 -24.21
C SER A 112 0.67 -1.39 -25.39
N GLU A 113 0.60 -0.07 -25.21
CA GLU A 113 1.06 0.91 -26.21
C GLU A 113 2.57 0.83 -26.45
N LEU A 114 3.37 0.68 -25.39
CA LEU A 114 4.81 0.49 -25.49
C LEU A 114 5.17 -0.82 -26.19
N LEU A 115 4.44 -1.91 -25.95
CA LEU A 115 4.66 -3.17 -26.67
C LEU A 115 4.27 -3.05 -28.16
N LEU A 116 3.13 -2.41 -28.47
CA LEU A 116 2.70 -2.16 -29.84
C LEU A 116 3.71 -1.28 -30.61
N CYS A 117 4.33 -0.31 -29.93
CA CYS A 117 5.44 0.51 -30.44
C CYS A 117 6.70 -0.31 -30.81
N HIS A 118 6.82 -1.55 -30.34
CA HIS A 118 7.94 -2.45 -30.63
C HIS A 118 7.51 -3.74 -31.38
N SER A 119 6.28 -3.79 -31.90
CA SER A 119 5.74 -4.89 -32.71
C SER A 119 5.22 -4.45 -34.09
N VAL A 120 5.47 -3.19 -34.49
CA VAL A 120 4.91 -2.62 -35.74
C VAL A 120 5.97 -1.79 -36.45
N ARG A 121 6.19 -2.06 -37.74
CA ARG A 121 7.22 -1.39 -38.55
C ARG A 121 6.78 -0.02 -39.10
N ARG A 122 6.82 1.04 -38.28
CA ARG A 122 6.54 2.44 -38.72
C ARG A 122 7.63 3.43 -38.21
N PRO A 123 8.87 3.37 -38.71
CA PRO A 123 9.89 4.38 -38.39
C PRO A 123 9.41 5.80 -38.73
N PRO A 124 9.76 6.83 -37.94
CA PRO A 124 10.58 6.81 -36.73
C PRO A 124 9.80 6.44 -35.44
N PHE A 125 8.49 6.19 -35.52
CA PHE A 125 7.60 6.10 -34.36
C PHE A 125 7.56 4.72 -33.71
N SER A 126 7.73 3.65 -34.48
CA SER A 126 7.70 2.27 -33.97
C SER A 126 8.64 1.34 -34.75
N VAL A 127 9.12 0.30 -34.06
CA VAL A 127 10.07 -0.70 -34.59
C VAL A 127 9.43 -2.09 -34.56
N ASP A 128 9.93 -2.97 -35.41
CA ASP A 128 9.53 -4.36 -35.54
C ASP A 128 10.54 -5.24 -34.78
N LEU A 129 10.31 -5.45 -33.47
CA LEU A 129 11.19 -6.25 -32.60
C LEU A 129 10.50 -7.49 -32.04
N PHE A 130 9.25 -7.40 -31.57
CA PHE A 130 8.52 -8.52 -30.97
C PHE A 130 7.42 -9.03 -31.90
N SER A 131 7.37 -10.34 -32.13
CA SER A 131 6.25 -10.98 -32.82
C SER A 131 4.95 -10.91 -32.00
N SER A 132 3.80 -11.12 -32.64
CA SER A 132 2.50 -11.15 -31.94
C SER A 132 2.42 -12.24 -30.86
N GLU A 133 3.15 -13.34 -31.01
CA GLU A 133 3.25 -14.38 -29.98
C GLU A 133 4.09 -13.88 -28.80
N GLN A 134 5.26 -13.29 -29.07
CA GLN A 134 6.14 -12.74 -28.05
C GLN A 134 5.46 -11.62 -27.26
N MET A 135 4.72 -10.72 -27.91
CA MET A 135 3.86 -9.73 -27.24
C MET A 135 2.88 -10.39 -26.27
N THR A 136 2.21 -11.46 -26.68
CA THR A 136 1.24 -12.19 -25.85
C THR A 136 1.90 -12.84 -24.65
N GLN A 137 3.07 -13.48 -24.84
CA GLN A 137 3.86 -14.08 -23.77
C GLN A 137 4.34 -13.02 -22.77
N ILE A 138 4.81 -11.86 -23.25
CA ILE A 138 5.24 -10.73 -22.43
C ILE A 138 4.08 -10.15 -21.61
N LEU A 139 2.95 -9.88 -22.24
CA LEU A 139 1.78 -9.30 -21.57
C LEU A 139 1.23 -10.26 -20.50
N TYR A 140 1.20 -11.56 -20.79
CA TYR A 140 0.86 -12.59 -19.82
C TYR A 140 1.84 -12.62 -18.63
N HIS A 141 3.15 -12.56 -18.89
CA HIS A 141 4.14 -12.47 -17.82
C HIS A 141 3.94 -11.21 -16.97
N PHE A 142 3.87 -10.04 -17.60
CA PHE A 142 3.67 -8.74 -16.94
C PHE A 142 2.43 -8.70 -16.03
N ILE A 143 1.30 -9.27 -16.49
CA ILE A 143 0.08 -9.36 -15.67
C ILE A 143 0.31 -10.27 -14.45
N ASN A 144 0.92 -11.44 -14.64
CA ASN A 144 1.09 -12.44 -13.58
C ASN A 144 2.23 -12.14 -12.59
N THR A 145 3.24 -11.35 -12.97
CA THR A 145 4.39 -11.00 -12.11
C THR A 145 4.33 -9.56 -11.60
N TYR A 146 4.21 -8.57 -12.48
CA TYR A 146 4.21 -7.16 -12.08
C TYR A 146 2.84 -6.72 -11.56
N MET A 147 1.78 -6.82 -12.38
CA MET A 147 0.46 -6.31 -12.01
C MET A 147 -0.16 -7.07 -10.84
N ARG A 148 0.12 -8.37 -10.71
CA ARG A 148 -0.27 -9.18 -9.54
C ARG A 148 0.25 -8.61 -8.21
N HIS A 149 1.40 -7.95 -8.22
CA HIS A 149 2.01 -7.32 -7.04
C HIS A 149 1.95 -5.78 -7.10
N TYR A 150 1.06 -5.23 -7.93
CA TYR A 150 0.90 -3.79 -8.15
C TYR A 150 0.83 -2.98 -6.85
N PHE A 151 0.00 -3.39 -5.87
CA PHE A 151 -0.13 -2.70 -4.58
C PHE A 151 1.15 -2.75 -3.73
N LEU A 152 1.97 -3.80 -3.85
CA LEU A 152 3.25 -3.90 -3.17
C LEU A 152 4.27 -2.91 -3.75
N TYR A 153 4.35 -2.81 -5.08
CA TYR A 153 5.15 -1.76 -5.74
C TYR A 153 4.63 -0.36 -5.39
N LYS A 154 3.31 -0.17 -5.36
CA LYS A 154 2.68 1.09 -4.94
C LYS A 154 3.14 1.48 -3.53
N TYR A 155 2.98 0.58 -2.57
CA TYR A 155 3.33 0.81 -1.16
C TYR A 155 4.83 1.09 -0.94
N ILE A 156 5.73 0.35 -1.62
CA ILE A 156 7.17 0.51 -1.41
C ILE A 156 7.73 1.77 -2.06
N PHE A 157 7.23 2.18 -3.23
CA PHE A 157 7.90 3.16 -4.09
C PHE A 157 7.18 4.50 -4.26
N THR A 158 5.88 4.60 -3.92
CA THR A 158 5.17 5.89 -3.94
C THR A 158 5.73 6.82 -2.85
N PRO A 159 5.92 8.13 -3.11
CA PRO A 159 6.24 9.10 -2.06
C PRO A 159 5.04 9.34 -1.13
N GLU A 160 5.29 9.50 0.17
CA GLU A 160 4.24 9.87 1.12
C GLU A 160 3.75 11.30 0.85
N VAL A 161 2.43 11.48 0.80
CA VAL A 161 1.79 12.79 0.64
C VAL A 161 1.04 13.12 1.93
N GLN A 162 1.61 13.99 2.74
CA GLN A 162 0.97 14.51 3.95
C GLN A 162 0.09 15.71 3.59
N LEU A 163 -1.15 15.70 4.08
CA LEU A 163 -2.10 16.80 3.90
C LEU A 163 -2.28 17.54 5.23
N ASP A 164 -1.68 18.71 5.33
CA ASP A 164 -1.96 19.65 6.43
C ASP A 164 -3.31 20.35 6.17
N ILE A 165 -4.18 20.37 7.19
CA ILE A 165 -5.54 20.92 7.11
C ILE A 165 -5.71 21.99 8.18
N SER A 166 -5.28 23.21 7.85
CA SER A 166 -5.61 24.40 8.65
C SER A 166 -7.08 24.80 8.44
N LEU A 167 -7.87 24.76 9.53
CA LEU A 167 -9.29 25.15 9.53
C LEU A 167 -9.48 26.50 10.24
N SER A 168 -9.91 27.52 9.51
CA SER A 168 -10.36 28.80 10.08
C SER A 168 -11.90 28.83 10.17
N TYR A 169 -12.43 29.11 11.35
CA TYR A 169 -13.88 29.19 11.58
C TYR A 169 -14.36 30.65 11.51
N ILE A 170 -15.08 30.99 10.44
CA ILE A 170 -15.66 32.33 10.28
C ILE A 170 -16.96 32.40 11.10
N GLY A 171 -17.00 33.23 12.14
CA GLY A 171 -18.22 33.53 12.91
C GLY A 171 -18.10 33.38 14.43
N ILE A 172 -16.98 32.88 14.95
CA ILE A 172 -16.61 33.08 16.35
C ILE A 172 -15.98 34.48 16.46
N PRO A 173 -16.45 35.37 17.33
CA PRO A 173 -15.71 36.60 17.66
C PRO A 173 -14.38 36.21 18.31
N GLU A 174 -13.28 36.79 17.84
CA GLU A 174 -11.97 36.63 18.47
C GLU A 174 -12.01 37.20 19.88
N GLY A 175 -12.18 36.33 20.88
CA GLY A 175 -12.03 36.68 22.28
C GLY A 175 -10.55 36.73 22.62
N ASP A 176 -10.09 37.83 23.21
CA ASP A 176 -8.67 38.11 23.44
C ASP A 176 -7.95 37.02 24.27
N THR A 177 -7.29 36.09 23.60
CA THR A 177 -6.20 35.29 24.18
C THR A 177 -4.86 35.77 23.65
N ASN A 178 -4.56 37.04 23.94
CA ASN A 178 -3.19 37.52 23.98
C ASN A 178 -2.50 36.86 25.19
N ILE A 179 -1.81 35.75 24.94
CA ILE A 179 -0.87 35.14 25.88
C ILE A 179 0.50 35.21 25.21
N GLU A 180 1.43 35.87 25.89
CA GLU A 180 2.61 36.48 25.27
C GLU A 180 3.66 35.44 24.83
N GLU A 181 4.45 35.81 23.82
CA GLU A 181 5.71 35.12 23.54
C GLU A 181 6.66 35.32 24.74
N THR A 182 7.18 34.24 25.31
CA THR A 182 8.41 34.29 26.10
C THR A 182 9.32 33.13 25.70
N ALA A 183 10.42 33.46 25.03
CA ALA A 183 11.40 32.49 24.55
C ALA A 183 12.47 32.19 25.63
N GLN A 184 13.35 31.21 25.31
CA GLN A 184 14.62 30.92 26.01
C GLN A 184 14.48 30.30 27.43
N SER A 185 15.37 29.42 27.90
CA SER A 185 16.43 28.63 27.24
C SER A 185 16.86 27.48 28.17
N GLU A 186 17.51 26.43 27.61
CA GLU A 186 18.53 25.59 28.30
C GLU A 186 18.07 24.73 29.52
N SER A 187 18.73 23.62 29.90
CA SER A 187 19.84 22.83 29.32
C SER A 187 19.85 21.38 29.84
N THR A 188 20.70 20.50 29.26
CA THR A 188 21.37 19.31 29.88
C THR A 188 20.51 18.16 30.45
N ALA A 189 20.62 16.92 29.95
CA ALA A 189 21.52 15.83 30.43
C ALA A 189 21.16 15.29 31.85
N ASP A 190 21.25 14.01 32.22
CA ASP A 190 21.69 12.75 31.57
C ASP A 190 21.00 11.55 32.32
N GLY A 191 21.19 10.25 32.08
CA GLY A 191 22.04 9.51 31.13
C GLY A 191 22.17 8.02 31.51
N GLU A 192 22.15 7.10 30.54
CA GLU A 192 22.34 5.63 30.68
C GLU A 192 21.29 4.87 31.56
N LYS A 193 21.18 3.52 31.62
CA LYS A 193 22.00 2.41 31.09
C LYS A 193 21.17 1.13 30.77
N GLU A 194 21.82 0.12 30.17
CA GLU A 194 21.25 -1.13 29.63
C GLU A 194 20.99 -2.24 30.67
N THR A 195 20.14 -3.24 30.34
CA THR A 195 20.48 -4.68 30.47
C THR A 195 19.56 -5.62 29.65
N GLU A 196 20.01 -6.86 29.41
CA GLU A 196 19.26 -7.99 28.80
C GLU A 196 18.54 -8.86 29.90
N ARG A 197 17.82 -9.99 29.66
CA ARG A 197 17.87 -10.99 28.57
C ARG A 197 16.59 -11.87 28.45
N LYS A 198 16.70 -12.88 27.57
CA LYS A 198 15.85 -14.06 27.26
C LYS A 198 15.49 -14.92 28.51
N THR A 199 14.61 -15.95 28.50
CA THR A 199 14.25 -16.91 27.42
C THR A 199 12.91 -17.67 27.70
N GLU A 200 12.46 -18.46 26.71
CA GLU A 200 11.66 -19.72 26.83
C GLU A 200 10.18 -19.69 27.29
N MET A 201 9.30 -19.63 26.28
CA MET A 201 8.30 -20.67 25.91
C MET A 201 7.94 -21.76 26.93
N ASP A 202 6.66 -21.81 27.30
CA ASP A 202 5.81 -23.00 27.12
C ASP A 202 4.38 -22.54 26.74
N GLY A 203 3.48 -23.43 26.35
CA GLY A 203 2.15 -23.05 25.86
C GLY A 203 1.00 -23.93 26.31
N GLU A 204 -0.21 -23.36 26.33
CA GLU A 204 -1.45 -24.13 26.22
C GLU A 204 -2.58 -23.28 25.61
N VAL A 205 -3.50 -23.93 24.90
CA VAL A 205 -4.60 -23.25 24.18
C VAL A 205 -5.92 -23.47 24.90
N GLN A 206 -6.49 -22.42 25.47
CA GLN A 206 -7.88 -22.42 25.92
C GLN A 206 -8.64 -21.21 25.37
N GLN A 207 -9.69 -21.48 24.59
CA GLN A 207 -10.59 -20.46 24.09
C GLN A 207 -11.45 -19.91 25.23
N SER A 208 -11.39 -18.62 25.47
CA SER A 208 -12.40 -17.88 26.23
C SER A 208 -12.72 -16.59 25.48
N ALA A 209 -14.01 -16.34 25.25
CA ALA A 209 -14.46 -15.16 24.52
C ALA A 209 -14.52 -13.96 25.49
N ALA A 210 -13.79 -12.89 25.16
CA ALA A 210 -13.81 -11.63 25.89
C ALA A 210 -14.19 -10.47 24.95
N LEU A 211 -15.13 -9.65 25.39
CA LEU A 211 -15.49 -8.40 24.73
C LEU A 211 -14.40 -7.34 24.99
N PRO A 212 -14.17 -6.38 24.07
CA PRO A 212 -13.13 -5.36 24.25
C PRO A 212 -13.55 -4.32 25.31
N GLU A 213 -13.05 -4.45 26.54
CA GLU A 213 -13.18 -3.40 27.56
C GLU A 213 -12.41 -2.14 27.15
N MET A 214 -13.15 -1.03 27.03
CA MET A 214 -12.58 0.27 26.68
C MET A 214 -11.89 0.90 27.90
N LYS A 215 -10.57 0.71 28.00
CA LYS A 215 -9.74 1.44 28.98
C LYS A 215 -9.85 2.96 28.78
N THR A 216 -10.61 3.63 29.64
CA THR A 216 -10.45 5.07 29.88
C THR A 216 -9.29 5.28 30.84
N THR A 217 -8.22 5.92 30.37
CA THR A 217 -7.09 6.33 31.23
C THR A 217 -7.52 7.40 32.21
N GLU A 218 -7.47 7.09 33.50
CA GLU A 218 -7.51 8.10 34.54
C GLU A 218 -6.22 8.93 34.49
N THR A 219 -6.34 10.25 34.63
CA THR A 219 -5.20 11.16 34.80
C THR A 219 -5.59 12.15 35.85
N ASP A 220 -5.26 11.81 37.09
CA ASP A 220 -5.67 12.56 38.26
C ASP A 220 -4.76 13.78 38.48
N SER A 221 -5.36 14.93 38.72
CA SER A 221 -4.67 16.18 39.09
C SER A 221 -5.69 17.18 39.63
N PRO A 222 -5.55 17.63 40.89
CA PRO A 222 -6.57 18.42 41.55
C PRO A 222 -6.51 19.90 41.11
N ASN A 223 -7.65 20.47 40.75
CA ASN A 223 -7.81 21.92 40.76
C ASN A 223 -9.24 22.32 41.15
N GLN A 224 -9.37 23.29 42.06
CA GLN A 224 -10.65 23.67 42.65
C GLN A 224 -11.43 24.59 41.69
N GLY A 225 -12.50 24.09 41.07
CA GLY A 225 -13.24 24.82 40.04
C GLY A 225 -14.72 24.47 39.93
N SER A 226 -15.54 25.09 40.80
CA SER A 226 -17.02 25.06 40.82
C SER A 226 -17.72 23.70 41.02
N SER A 227 -18.49 23.57 42.10
CA SER A 227 -19.27 22.36 42.45
C SER A 227 -20.14 21.85 41.29
N SER A 228 -20.81 22.78 40.59
CA SER A 228 -21.71 22.50 39.47
C SER A 228 -21.02 21.79 38.29
N LYS A 229 -19.71 21.97 38.07
CA LYS A 229 -19.00 21.32 36.96
C LYS A 229 -18.67 19.85 37.26
N SER A 230 -18.41 19.52 38.53
CA SER A 230 -18.30 18.13 39.02
C SER A 230 -19.67 17.41 38.98
N GLU A 231 -20.74 18.09 39.42
CA GLU A 231 -22.11 17.56 39.38
C GLU A 231 -22.54 17.21 37.95
N LEU A 232 -22.36 18.14 36.99
CA LEU A 232 -22.67 17.91 35.57
C LEU A 232 -21.84 16.77 34.97
N ARG A 233 -20.55 16.64 35.32
CA ARG A 233 -19.72 15.49 34.88
C ARG A 233 -20.27 14.16 35.42
N SER A 234 -20.68 14.12 36.69
CA SER A 234 -21.27 12.91 37.30
C SER A 234 -22.58 12.50 36.60
N ILE A 235 -23.45 13.46 36.30
CA ILE A 235 -24.71 13.23 35.59
C ILE A 235 -24.44 12.67 34.18
N VAL A 236 -23.55 13.30 33.40
CA VAL A 236 -23.21 12.84 32.04
C VAL A 236 -22.57 11.45 32.07
N GLN A 237 -21.67 11.18 33.01
CA GLN A 237 -21.02 9.87 33.13
C GLN A 237 -21.99 8.75 33.57
N LYS A 238 -23.05 9.08 34.31
CA LYS A 238 -24.15 8.16 34.63
C LYS A 238 -25.01 7.89 33.40
N GLU A 239 -25.49 8.94 32.73
CA GLU A 239 -26.39 8.81 31.56
C GLU A 239 -25.74 7.99 30.43
N VAL A 240 -24.45 8.23 30.16
CA VAL A 240 -23.67 7.44 29.18
C VAL A 240 -23.55 5.97 29.59
N ARG A 241 -23.39 5.67 30.89
CA ARG A 241 -23.33 4.28 31.38
C ARG A 241 -24.69 3.58 31.23
N ASP A 242 -25.76 4.27 31.61
CA ASP A 242 -27.11 3.72 31.60
C ASP A 242 -27.58 3.46 30.15
N GLU A 243 -27.27 4.36 29.20
CA GLU A 243 -27.57 4.16 27.77
C GLU A 243 -26.69 3.08 27.11
N VAL A 244 -25.40 2.96 27.47
CA VAL A 244 -24.54 1.85 27.01
C VAL A 244 -25.07 0.50 27.51
N MET A 245 -25.55 0.41 28.75
CA MET A 245 -26.20 -0.79 29.27
C MET A 245 -27.48 -1.12 28.48
N ARG A 246 -28.36 -0.11 28.28
CA ARG A 246 -29.61 -0.26 27.51
C ARG A 246 -29.37 -0.72 26.06
N LEU A 247 -28.33 -0.20 25.41
CA LEU A 247 -27.94 -0.62 24.06
C LEU A 247 -27.36 -2.03 24.03
N THR A 248 -26.62 -2.44 25.07
CA THR A 248 -26.09 -3.80 25.21
C THR A 248 -27.21 -4.83 25.37
N ASP A 249 -28.18 -4.57 26.24
CA ASP A 249 -29.38 -5.42 26.40
C ASP A 249 -30.18 -5.52 25.10
N GLN A 250 -30.38 -4.39 24.41
CA GLN A 250 -31.09 -4.34 23.12
C GLN A 250 -30.36 -5.15 22.01
N LEU A 251 -29.02 -5.13 21.98
CA LEU A 251 -28.22 -5.94 21.04
C LEU A 251 -28.28 -7.42 21.40
N GLN A 252 -28.18 -7.77 22.68
CA GLN A 252 -28.25 -9.15 23.15
C GLN A 252 -29.62 -9.77 22.87
N GLN A 253 -30.71 -9.04 23.08
CA GLN A 253 -32.05 -9.49 22.71
C GLN A 253 -32.19 -9.69 21.19
N ARG A 254 -31.65 -8.79 20.36
CA ARG A 254 -31.65 -8.95 18.90
C ARG A 254 -30.86 -10.17 18.41
N LEU A 255 -29.77 -10.51 19.07
CA LEU A 255 -28.99 -11.72 18.79
C LEU A 255 -29.78 -12.97 19.18
N GLN A 256 -30.45 -12.96 20.33
CA GLN A 256 -31.31 -14.07 20.78
C GLN A 256 -32.51 -14.29 19.84
N ASP A 257 -33.26 -13.22 19.50
CA ASP A 257 -34.35 -13.24 18.52
C ASP A 257 -33.91 -13.89 17.18
N SER A 258 -32.68 -13.61 16.74
CA SER A 258 -32.12 -14.14 15.50
C SER A 258 -31.65 -15.59 15.62
N ALA A 259 -31.12 -15.99 16.77
CA ALA A 259 -30.71 -17.37 17.04
C ALA A 259 -31.93 -18.30 17.11
N ASP A 260 -32.98 -17.87 17.81
CA ASP A 260 -34.24 -18.61 17.92
C ASP A 260 -34.93 -18.73 16.56
N GLN A 261 -34.98 -17.65 15.75
CA GLN A 261 -35.48 -17.72 14.38
C GLN A 261 -34.70 -18.71 13.50
N LEU A 262 -33.37 -18.74 13.59
CA LEU A 262 -32.55 -19.69 12.84
C LEU A 262 -32.85 -21.13 13.27
N ASN A 263 -32.88 -21.41 14.57
CA ASN A 263 -33.23 -22.73 15.11
C ASN A 263 -34.63 -23.18 14.66
N ASP A 264 -35.59 -22.27 14.69
CA ASP A 264 -36.97 -22.48 14.24
C ASP A 264 -37.06 -22.76 12.72
N THR A 265 -36.17 -22.19 11.89
CA THR A 265 -36.04 -22.58 10.48
C THR A 265 -35.36 -23.94 10.29
N ILE A 266 -34.38 -24.30 11.12
CA ILE A 266 -33.70 -25.59 11.07
C ILE A 266 -34.70 -26.72 11.37
N SER A 267 -35.45 -26.64 12.48
CA SER A 267 -36.46 -27.67 12.81
C SER A 267 -37.56 -27.79 11.74
N LYS A 268 -37.95 -26.69 11.08
CA LYS A 268 -38.90 -26.71 9.95
C LYS A 268 -38.31 -27.34 8.69
N LEU A 269 -37.00 -27.30 8.49
CA LEU A 269 -36.31 -27.99 7.40
C LEU A 269 -36.10 -29.48 7.73
N GLU A 270 -35.71 -29.82 8.95
CA GLU A 270 -35.56 -31.20 9.42
C GLU A 270 -36.89 -31.98 9.33
N ALA A 271 -38.00 -31.38 9.78
CA ALA A 271 -39.33 -31.97 9.63
C ALA A 271 -39.70 -32.21 8.15
N LYS A 272 -39.37 -31.27 7.26
CA LYS A 272 -39.56 -31.43 5.80
C LYS A 272 -38.66 -32.50 5.17
N ILE A 273 -37.49 -32.78 5.76
CA ILE A 273 -36.59 -33.84 5.33
C ILE A 273 -37.10 -35.21 5.80
N GLN A 274 -37.60 -35.31 7.04
CA GLN A 274 -38.17 -36.54 7.59
C GLN A 274 -39.46 -36.96 6.87
N VAL A 275 -40.33 -36.02 6.50
CA VAL A 275 -41.57 -36.27 5.74
C VAL A 275 -41.31 -36.65 4.26
N LYS A 276 -40.06 -36.63 3.80
CA LYS A 276 -39.66 -36.90 2.41
C LYS A 276 -38.80 -38.16 2.26
N LYS A 277 -38.90 -39.08 3.23
CA LYS A 277 -38.22 -40.38 3.29
C LYS A 277 -39.25 -41.51 3.42
#